data_AF-A0A954UWJ9-F1
#
_entry.id   AF-A0A954UWJ9-F1
#
_cell.length_a   1.000
_cell.length_b   1.000
_cell.length_c   1.000
_cell.angle_alpha   90.00
_cell.angle_beta   90.00
_cell.angle_gamma   90.00
#
_symmetry.space_group_name_H-M   'P 1'
#
loop_
_entity.id
_entity.type
_entity.pdbx_description
1 polymer ?
#
loop_
_entity_poly.entity_id
_entity_poly.type
_entity_poly.pdbx_seq_one_letter_code
_entity_poly.pdbx_strand_id
1 'polypeptide(L)'
;MQRYVHGLMHSHSSELPVVRRATGGGAIVHHYDWTYCIALPEKVSIGNQRPRSGINLGASQPLYDCLHDGVIEWLGTRGIAARKWSNDCPVDSPPPPVVKPHRFLCFERRSCGDIVLGDHKVMGSAQRRGRGALLQHGSLLLATSPYAPSLHGLSPPTQLTSQSLLGRFDSSDASSENLLTSFFDHLCRTLSAATEVDLLPVAELGETPCQWRWPTSTQFADPQWTHRV
;
A
#
# COMPACT_ATOMS: atom_id res chain seq x y z
N MET A 1 -16.93 3.40 7.58
CA MET A 1 -16.52 2.36 6.61
C MET A 1 -17.17 2.70 5.28
N GLN A 2 -16.46 2.53 4.15
CA GLN A 2 -16.98 2.89 2.83
C GLN A 2 -17.90 1.76 2.31
N ARG A 3 -19.14 2.10 1.94
CA ARG A 3 -20.14 1.13 1.48
C ARG A 3 -19.94 0.71 0.03
N TYR A 4 -20.29 -0.54 -0.29
CA TYR A 4 -20.26 -1.12 -1.64
C TYR A 4 -20.99 -0.26 -2.68
N VAL A 5 -22.18 0.25 -2.34
CA VAL A 5 -23.00 1.08 -3.23
C VAL A 5 -22.29 2.33 -3.74
N HIS A 6 -21.29 2.85 -3.02
CA HIS A 6 -20.51 3.99 -3.50
C HIS A 6 -19.57 3.61 -4.66
N GLY A 7 -19.16 2.34 -4.76
CA GLY A 7 -18.29 1.85 -5.84
C GLY A 7 -18.99 1.73 -7.18
N LEU A 8 -20.27 1.38 -7.17
CA LEU A 8 -21.11 1.39 -8.37
C LEU A 8 -21.28 2.80 -8.96
N MET A 9 -21.06 3.85 -8.16
CA MET A 9 -21.17 5.24 -8.58
C MET A 9 -19.86 5.81 -9.16
N HIS A 10 -18.75 5.07 -9.07
CA HIS A 10 -17.49 5.47 -9.69
C HIS A 10 -17.42 4.92 -11.12
N SER A 11 -17.73 5.77 -12.10
CA SER A 11 -17.94 5.40 -13.50
C SER A 11 -16.78 4.62 -14.13
N HIS A 12 -15.53 4.92 -13.75
CA HIS A 12 -14.36 4.27 -14.34
C HIS A 12 -14.11 2.87 -13.77
N SER A 13 -14.74 2.49 -12.65
CA SER A 13 -14.53 1.19 -12.01
C SER A 13 -15.81 0.42 -11.73
N SER A 14 -16.97 0.87 -12.25
CA SER A 14 -18.28 0.31 -11.94
C SER A 14 -18.45 -1.13 -12.41
N GLU A 15 -17.70 -1.53 -13.45
CA GLU A 15 -17.75 -2.88 -14.03
C GLU A 15 -16.67 -3.83 -13.47
N LEU A 16 -15.78 -3.33 -12.58
CA LEU A 16 -14.71 -4.16 -12.03
C LEU A 16 -15.24 -5.10 -10.93
N PRO A 17 -14.67 -6.31 -10.81
CA PRO A 17 -14.91 -7.17 -9.66
C PRO A 17 -14.56 -6.45 -8.36
N VAL A 18 -15.43 -6.56 -7.36
CA VAL A 18 -15.23 -5.92 -6.06
C VAL A 18 -14.91 -6.97 -5.01
N VAL A 19 -13.86 -6.70 -4.23
CA VAL A 19 -13.50 -7.50 -3.07
C VAL A 19 -13.41 -6.61 -1.83
N ARG A 20 -13.69 -7.19 -0.65
CA ARG A 20 -13.55 -6.49 0.63
C ARG A 20 -12.41 -7.07 1.44
N ARG A 21 -11.39 -6.25 1.71
CA ARG A 21 -10.25 -6.63 2.54
C ARG A 21 -10.61 -6.66 4.03
N ALA A 22 -9.81 -7.38 4.81
CA ALA A 22 -10.00 -7.49 6.26
C ALA A 22 -9.66 -6.20 7.04
N THR A 23 -8.90 -5.28 6.45
CA THR A 23 -8.52 -4.00 7.08
C THR A 23 -9.53 -2.89 6.75
N GLY A 24 -9.50 -1.81 7.53
CA GLY A 24 -10.28 -0.60 7.26
C GLY A 24 -9.70 0.24 6.10
N GLY A 25 -10.22 1.45 5.94
CA GLY A 25 -9.77 2.42 4.94
C GLY A 25 -10.68 2.53 3.71
N GLY A 26 -10.15 3.17 2.67
CA GLY A 26 -10.87 3.47 1.44
C GLY A 26 -10.91 2.39 0.38
N ALA A 27 -11.73 2.59 -0.66
CA ALA A 27 -11.69 1.82 -1.90
C ALA A 27 -10.39 2.06 -2.68
N ILE A 28 -9.84 1.02 -3.30
CA ILE A 28 -8.63 1.07 -4.12
C ILE A 28 -8.93 0.29 -5.40
N VAL A 29 -8.44 0.79 -6.53
CA VAL A 29 -8.42 0.06 -7.80
C VAL A 29 -7.04 -0.57 -7.93
N HIS A 30 -6.99 -1.90 -8.06
CA HIS A 30 -5.74 -2.63 -8.33
C HIS A 30 -5.62 -2.89 -9.83
N HIS A 31 -4.52 -2.45 -10.45
CA HIS A 31 -4.24 -2.69 -11.87
C HIS A 31 -2.75 -2.50 -12.19
N TYR A 32 -2.23 -1.28 -12.05
CA TYR A 32 -0.82 -0.93 -12.25
C TYR A 32 -0.18 -0.53 -10.93
N ASP A 33 -0.23 -1.43 -9.96
CA ASP A 33 0.28 -1.22 -8.62
C ASP A 33 0.98 -2.45 -8.06
N TRP A 34 1.98 -2.21 -7.21
CA TRP A 34 2.59 -3.25 -6.40
C TRP A 34 1.94 -3.28 -5.03
N THR A 35 1.48 -4.45 -4.62
CA THR A 35 0.93 -4.69 -3.29
C THR A 35 1.92 -5.44 -2.42
N TYR A 36 2.03 -5.03 -1.17
CA TYR A 36 2.84 -5.73 -0.19
C TYR A 36 1.99 -6.08 1.04
N CYS A 37 2.44 -7.06 1.80
CA CYS A 37 1.84 -7.43 3.07
C CYS A 37 2.93 -7.90 4.04
N ILE A 38 2.84 -7.49 5.30
CA ILE A 38 3.66 -7.97 6.40
C ILE A 38 2.77 -8.37 7.58
N ALA A 39 3.03 -9.55 8.12
CA ALA A 39 2.38 -10.07 9.31
C ALA A 39 3.43 -10.35 10.38
N LEU A 40 3.27 -9.72 11.55
CA LEU A 40 4.20 -9.83 12.67
C LEU A 40 3.45 -10.24 13.95
N PRO A 41 4.11 -10.86 14.92
CA PRO A 41 3.58 -10.98 16.27
C PRO A 41 3.19 -9.60 16.83
N GLU A 42 2.06 -9.52 17.53
CA GLU A 42 1.52 -8.24 18.02
C GLU A 42 2.49 -7.48 18.96
N LYS A 43 3.33 -8.22 19.69
CA LYS A 43 4.29 -7.69 20.65
C LYS A 43 5.67 -7.39 20.04
N VAL A 44 5.80 -7.42 18.71
CA VAL A 44 7.05 -6.99 18.05
C VAL A 44 7.35 -5.54 18.44
N SER A 45 8.59 -5.29 18.84
CA SER A 45 9.08 -3.94 19.15
C SER A 45 9.83 -3.43 17.92
N ILE A 46 9.77 -2.11 17.67
CA ILE A 46 10.51 -1.48 16.58
C ILE A 46 11.44 -0.43 17.16
N GLY A 47 12.75 -0.65 17.00
CA GLY A 47 13.81 0.08 17.67
C GLY A 47 13.77 -0.04 19.20
N ASN A 48 14.49 0.86 19.89
CA ASN A 48 14.58 0.92 21.36
C ASN A 48 13.28 1.39 22.07
N GLN A 49 12.17 1.50 21.34
CA GLN A 49 10.90 1.95 21.90
C GLN A 49 10.08 0.77 22.41
N ARG A 50 10.32 0.36 23.66
CA ARG A 50 9.30 -0.40 24.41
C ARG A 50 8.07 0.51 24.56
N PRO A 51 6.84 -0.01 24.42
CA PRO A 51 5.65 0.82 24.58
C PRO A 51 5.63 1.41 25.99
N ARG A 52 5.94 2.71 26.10
CA ARG A 52 5.70 3.48 27.31
C ARG A 52 4.18 3.54 27.48
N SER A 53 3.73 3.12 28.66
CA SER A 53 2.35 3.11 29.12
C SER A 53 1.44 4.15 28.49
N GLY A 54 0.30 3.70 27.94
CA GLY A 54 -0.94 4.51 27.92
C GLY A 54 -1.26 5.31 26.65
N ILE A 55 -0.38 5.42 25.65
CA ILE A 55 -0.72 6.11 24.40
C ILE A 55 -1.09 5.08 23.31
N ASN A 56 -2.38 4.82 23.17
CA ASN A 56 -2.97 4.07 22.05
C ASN A 56 -3.01 4.97 20.80
N LEU A 57 -1.88 5.16 20.12
CA LEU A 57 -1.90 5.68 18.75
C LEU A 57 -1.96 4.46 17.83
N GLY A 58 -3.15 4.24 17.27
CA GLY A 58 -3.57 3.01 16.61
C GLY A 58 -2.51 2.45 15.65
N ALA A 59 -2.36 1.12 15.68
CA ALA A 59 -1.58 0.35 14.72
C ALA A 59 -0.13 0.85 14.52
N SER A 60 0.79 0.46 15.41
CA SER A 60 2.26 0.57 15.30
C SER A 60 2.79 1.66 14.35
N GLN A 61 2.52 2.92 14.69
CA GLN A 61 3.07 4.07 13.95
C GLN A 61 4.58 3.89 13.62
N PRO A 62 5.44 3.34 14.51
CA PRO A 62 6.83 3.06 14.16
C PRO A 62 7.03 2.05 13.00
N LEU A 63 6.18 1.03 12.87
CA LEU A 63 6.26 0.08 11.73
C LEU A 63 5.82 0.77 10.44
N TYR A 64 4.72 1.52 10.54
CA TYR A 64 4.19 2.28 9.43
C TYR A 64 5.25 3.24 8.88
N ASP A 65 5.87 4.01 9.77
CA ASP A 65 6.94 4.96 9.44
C ASP A 65 8.18 4.24 8.90
N CYS A 66 8.69 3.21 9.58
CA CYS A 66 9.86 2.46 9.13
C CYS A 66 9.67 1.88 7.72
N LEU A 67 8.50 1.31 7.44
CA LEU A 67 8.20 0.77 6.13
C LEU A 67 8.14 1.87 5.07
N HIS A 68 7.46 2.98 5.35
CA HIS A 68 7.31 4.08 4.41
C HIS A 68 8.66 4.79 4.16
N ASP A 69 9.48 4.92 5.19
CA ASP A 69 10.83 5.49 5.07
C ASP A 69 11.73 4.58 4.22
N GLY A 70 11.64 3.25 4.39
CA GLY A 70 12.33 2.28 3.51
C GLY A 70 11.86 2.37 2.05
N VAL A 71 10.56 2.55 1.79
CA VAL A 71 10.08 2.77 0.41
C VAL A 71 10.63 4.08 -0.16
N ILE A 72 10.64 5.17 0.62
CA ILE A 72 11.19 6.46 0.18
C ILE A 72 12.68 6.34 -0.13
N GLU A 73 13.44 5.65 0.73
CA GLU A 73 14.87 5.40 0.52
C GLU A 73 15.09 4.62 -0.79
N TRP A 74 14.37 3.52 -0.99
CA TRP A 74 14.46 2.71 -2.21
C TRP A 74 14.11 3.50 -3.47
N LEU A 75 13.06 4.33 -3.43
CA LEU A 75 12.70 5.24 -4.52
C LEU A 75 13.79 6.29 -4.77
N GLY A 76 14.40 6.81 -3.71
CA GLY A 76 15.52 7.77 -3.76
C GLY A 76 16.75 7.21 -4.48
N THR A 77 17.10 5.93 -4.25
CA THR A 77 18.19 5.27 -5.00
C THR A 77 17.96 5.20 -6.51
N ARG A 78 16.72 5.45 -6.97
CA ARG A 78 16.30 5.47 -8.38
C ARG A 78 16.01 6.87 -8.90
N GLY A 79 16.36 7.91 -8.13
CA GLY A 79 16.15 9.31 -8.49
C GLY A 79 14.70 9.78 -8.36
N ILE A 80 13.83 9.04 -7.66
CA ILE A 80 12.44 9.42 -7.44
C ILE A 80 12.34 10.15 -6.09
N ALA A 81 12.03 11.44 -6.14
CA ALA A 81 11.93 12.32 -4.96
C ALA A 81 10.57 12.20 -4.23
N ALA A 82 10.26 11.01 -3.72
CA ALA A 82 9.07 10.78 -2.91
C ALA A 82 9.26 11.28 -1.46
N ARG A 83 8.16 11.64 -0.78
CA ARG A 83 8.17 12.05 0.63
C ARG A 83 6.93 11.61 1.37
N LYS A 84 6.97 11.62 2.71
CA LYS A 84 5.75 11.48 3.53
C LYS A 84 4.95 12.78 3.50
N TRP A 85 3.64 12.65 3.33
CA TRP A 85 2.69 13.75 3.44
C TRP A 85 2.53 14.15 4.91
N SER A 86 2.54 15.46 5.16
CA SER A 86 2.12 16.09 6.41
C SER A 86 1.14 17.23 6.10
N ASN A 87 0.34 17.64 7.08
CA ASN A 87 -0.58 18.77 6.89
C ASN A 87 0.14 20.10 6.66
N ASP A 88 1.42 20.17 7.03
CA ASP A 88 2.27 21.35 6.86
C ASP A 88 2.99 21.36 5.50
N CYS A 89 2.81 20.33 4.68
CA CYS A 89 3.38 20.30 3.33
C CYS A 89 2.80 21.44 2.48
N PRO A 90 3.64 22.24 1.80
CA PRO A 90 3.17 23.17 0.79
C PRO A 90 2.39 22.38 -0.27
N VAL A 91 1.17 22.83 -0.57
CA VAL A 91 0.44 22.33 -1.73
C VAL A 91 0.98 23.09 -2.92
N ASP A 92 1.65 22.40 -3.84
CA ASP A 92 2.27 23.02 -5.03
C ASP A 92 1.25 23.70 -5.96
N SER A 93 -0.05 23.44 -5.76
CA SER A 93 -1.14 24.11 -6.47
C SER A 93 -2.31 24.43 -5.52
N PRO A 94 -2.94 25.62 -5.65
CA PRO A 94 -4.18 25.90 -4.94
C PRO A 94 -5.23 24.85 -5.32
N PRO A 95 -6.04 24.34 -4.37
CA PRO A 95 -7.06 23.36 -4.67
C PRO A 95 -8.01 23.94 -5.72
N PRO A 96 -8.33 23.20 -6.80
CA PRO A 96 -9.25 23.68 -7.82
C PRO A 96 -10.61 24.06 -7.20
N PRO A 97 -11.34 25.02 -7.79
CA PRO A 97 -12.64 25.46 -7.29
C PRO A 97 -13.56 24.25 -7.08
N VAL A 98 -14.16 24.22 -5.90
CA VAL A 98 -14.81 23.07 -5.29
C VAL A 98 -16.10 22.70 -6.02
N VAL A 99 -15.98 21.90 -7.07
CA VAL A 99 -16.93 20.80 -7.28
C VAL A 99 -16.26 19.64 -6.55
N LYS A 100 -16.78 19.18 -5.41
CA LYS A 100 -16.25 17.95 -4.79
C LYS A 100 -16.85 16.77 -5.56
N PRO A 101 -16.18 16.13 -6.54
CA PRO A 101 -16.50 14.75 -6.77
C PRO A 101 -16.29 14.03 -5.43
N HIS A 102 -17.19 13.14 -5.07
CA HIS A 102 -17.02 12.27 -3.91
C HIS A 102 -15.63 11.61 -4.06
N ARG A 103 -14.66 11.95 -3.19
CA ARG A 103 -13.33 11.33 -3.17
C ARG A 103 -13.47 9.89 -2.71
N PHE A 104 -13.89 9.05 -3.65
CA PHE A 104 -14.26 7.68 -3.46
C PHE A 104 -12.99 6.86 -3.26
N LEU A 105 -11.98 7.07 -4.10
CA LEU A 105 -10.75 6.29 -4.03
C LEU A 105 -9.88 6.75 -2.86
N CYS A 106 -9.24 5.79 -2.19
CA CYS A 106 -8.37 6.03 -1.04
C CYS A 106 -7.21 6.96 -1.40
N PHE A 107 -6.71 6.85 -2.63
CA PHE A 107 -5.59 7.65 -3.15
C PHE A 107 -5.95 9.10 -3.49
N GLU A 108 -7.24 9.44 -3.60
CA GLU A 108 -7.71 10.83 -3.76
C GLU A 108 -7.70 11.58 -2.42
N ARG A 109 -7.58 10.85 -1.32
CA ARG A 109 -7.48 11.39 0.04
C ARG A 109 -6.01 11.44 0.48
N ARG A 110 -5.75 12.23 1.52
CA ARG A 110 -4.45 12.34 2.18
C ARG A 110 -4.61 12.08 3.66
N SER A 111 -3.66 11.35 4.21
CA SER A 111 -3.44 11.15 5.63
C SER A 111 -1.97 11.39 5.93
N CYS A 112 -1.66 11.83 7.15
CA CYS A 112 -0.29 11.95 7.61
C CYS A 112 0.45 10.61 7.41
N GLY A 113 1.67 10.68 6.85
CA GLY A 113 2.49 9.51 6.57
C GLY A 113 2.25 8.85 5.21
N ASP A 114 1.20 9.20 4.45
CA ASP A 114 1.05 8.74 3.06
C ASP A 114 2.27 9.12 2.21
N ILE A 115 2.71 8.26 1.29
CA ILE A 115 3.83 8.62 0.40
C ILE A 115 3.29 9.36 -0.81
N VAL A 116 3.85 10.54 -1.05
CA VAL A 116 3.51 11.41 -2.17
C VAL A 116 4.73 11.66 -3.07
N LEU A 117 4.45 11.86 -4.35
CA LEU A 117 5.38 12.40 -5.34
C LEU A 117 4.79 13.73 -5.81
N GLY A 118 5.50 14.84 -5.65
CA GLY A 118 4.89 16.17 -5.80
C GLY A 118 3.70 16.34 -4.84
N ASP A 119 2.50 16.48 -5.39
CA ASP A 119 1.22 16.64 -4.69
C ASP A 119 0.30 15.40 -4.77
N HIS A 120 0.67 14.37 -5.54
CA HIS A 120 -0.12 13.15 -5.69
C HIS A 120 0.37 12.01 -4.79
N LYS A 121 -0.56 11.26 -4.18
CA LYS A 121 -0.26 10.08 -3.36
C LYS A 121 0.03 8.92 -4.27
N VAL A 122 1.20 8.34 -4.08
CA VAL A 122 1.68 7.17 -4.83
C VAL A 122 1.66 5.91 -3.98
N MET A 123 1.68 6.02 -2.65
CA MET A 123 1.54 4.86 -1.77
C MET A 123 0.70 5.17 -0.55
N GLY A 124 -0.09 4.18 -0.14
CA GLY A 124 -0.80 4.18 1.13
C GLY A 124 -0.89 2.79 1.73
N SER A 125 -0.98 2.75 3.05
CA SER A 125 -1.02 1.50 3.80
C SER A 125 -2.21 1.46 4.74
N ALA A 126 -2.59 0.26 5.14
CA ALA A 126 -3.58 0.04 6.18
C ALA A 126 -3.07 -1.06 7.11
N GLN A 127 -3.40 -0.92 8.40
CA GLN A 127 -2.93 -1.84 9.41
C GLN A 127 -4.07 -2.28 10.34
N ARG A 128 -4.00 -3.52 10.80
CA ARG A 128 -4.92 -4.11 11.75
C ARG A 128 -4.16 -4.93 12.78
N ARG A 129 -4.54 -4.81 14.05
CA ARG A 129 -4.08 -5.67 15.15
C ARG A 129 -5.23 -6.56 15.60
N GLY A 130 -4.89 -7.76 16.05
CA GLY A 130 -5.84 -8.67 16.67
C GLY A 130 -5.36 -10.11 16.61
N ARG A 131 -5.89 -10.94 17.53
CA ARG A 131 -5.56 -12.37 17.63
C ARG A 131 -4.06 -12.63 17.77
N GLY A 132 -3.33 -11.77 18.49
CA GLY A 132 -1.90 -11.91 18.73
C GLY A 132 -1.02 -11.55 17.53
N ALA A 133 -1.59 -11.00 16.45
CA ALA A 133 -0.87 -10.58 15.26
C ALA A 133 -1.14 -9.12 14.90
N LEU A 134 -0.17 -8.53 14.22
CA LEU A 134 -0.25 -7.27 13.50
C LEU A 134 -0.16 -7.59 12.00
N LEU A 135 -1.10 -7.05 11.23
CA LEU A 135 -1.12 -7.11 9.78
C LEU A 135 -1.00 -5.69 9.23
N GLN A 136 0.03 -5.40 8.44
CA GLN A 136 0.11 -4.19 7.62
C GLN A 136 0.20 -4.60 6.16
N HIS A 137 -0.52 -3.90 5.29
CA HIS A 137 -0.46 -4.10 3.85
C HIS A 137 -0.70 -2.76 3.17
N GLY A 138 -0.28 -2.64 1.92
CA GLY A 138 -0.42 -1.41 1.17
C GLY A 138 -0.18 -1.60 -0.32
N SER A 139 -0.34 -0.51 -1.04
CA SER A 139 -0.25 -0.48 -2.51
C SER A 139 0.57 0.74 -2.94
N LEU A 140 1.50 0.51 -3.86
CA LEU A 140 2.34 1.51 -4.53
C LEU A 140 1.92 1.61 -6.00
N LEU A 141 1.37 2.75 -6.41
CA LEU A 141 0.92 3.01 -7.76
C LEU A 141 2.12 3.20 -8.69
N LEU A 142 2.24 2.38 -9.73
CA LEU A 142 3.32 2.44 -10.71
C LEU A 142 2.96 3.36 -11.89
N ALA A 143 1.71 3.27 -12.36
CA ALA A 143 1.21 4.02 -13.50
C ALA A 143 -0.27 4.39 -13.33
N THR A 144 -0.75 5.31 -14.17
CA THR A 144 -2.17 5.66 -14.23
C THR A 144 -2.97 4.53 -14.87
N SER A 145 -4.03 4.09 -14.19
CA SER A 145 -4.97 3.08 -14.68
C SER A 145 -6.12 3.72 -15.46
N PRO A 146 -6.59 3.13 -16.58
CA PRO A 146 -7.81 3.58 -17.25
C PRO A 146 -9.05 3.52 -16.34
N TYR A 147 -9.01 2.67 -15.30
CA TYR A 147 -10.10 2.51 -14.32
C TYR A 147 -10.02 3.52 -13.15
N ALA A 148 -8.94 4.30 -13.08
CA ALA A 148 -8.73 5.35 -12.10
C ALA A 148 -7.85 6.48 -12.68
N PRO A 149 -8.35 7.21 -13.70
CA PRO A 149 -7.55 8.15 -14.48
C PRO A 149 -7.08 9.39 -13.67
N SER A 150 -7.74 9.68 -12.55
CA SER A 150 -7.35 10.75 -11.61
C SER A 150 -6.12 10.40 -10.76
N LEU A 151 -5.67 9.15 -10.77
CA LEU A 151 -4.56 8.68 -9.96
C LEU A 151 -3.28 8.54 -10.79
N HIS A 152 -2.26 9.28 -10.40
CA HIS A 152 -0.92 9.19 -10.99
C HIS A 152 -0.05 8.25 -10.15
N GLY A 153 0.69 7.39 -10.84
CA GLY A 153 1.68 6.51 -10.22
C GLY A 153 3.07 7.16 -10.19
N LEU A 154 4.11 6.34 -10.00
CA LEU A 154 5.50 6.78 -10.06
C LEU A 154 5.92 7.37 -11.41
N SER A 155 5.20 7.06 -12.50
CA SER A 155 5.47 7.60 -13.83
C SER A 155 4.44 8.66 -14.25
N PRO A 156 4.88 9.85 -14.74
CA PRO A 156 3.97 10.80 -15.34
C PRO A 156 3.41 10.27 -16.68
N PRO A 157 2.21 10.71 -17.09
CA PRO A 157 1.46 10.14 -18.23
C PRO A 157 2.11 10.30 -19.62
N THR A 158 3.27 10.96 -19.74
CA THR A 158 3.83 11.37 -21.04
C THR A 158 5.14 10.71 -21.47
N GLN A 159 5.76 9.79 -20.70
CA GLN A 159 7.08 9.25 -21.11
C GLN A 159 7.28 7.74 -21.01
N LEU A 160 6.34 6.97 -20.48
CA LEU A 160 6.49 5.52 -20.43
C LEU A 160 5.14 4.88 -20.77
N THR A 161 5.10 4.18 -21.91
CA THR A 161 3.96 3.29 -22.20
C THR A 161 3.89 2.24 -21.09
N SER A 162 2.68 1.80 -20.74
CA SER A 162 2.45 0.75 -19.74
C SER A 162 3.29 -0.51 -20.00
N GLN A 163 3.58 -0.83 -21.28
CA GLN A 163 4.51 -1.89 -21.69
C GLN A 163 5.99 -1.64 -21.36
N SER A 164 6.47 -0.39 -21.30
CA SER A 164 7.85 -0.05 -20.95
C SER A 164 8.11 -0.03 -19.43
N LEU A 165 7.07 0.26 -18.64
CA LEU A 165 7.11 0.07 -17.19
C LEU A 165 7.04 -1.42 -16.88
N LEU A 166 6.03 -2.12 -17.40
CA LEU A 166 5.94 -3.56 -17.24
C LEU A 166 7.22 -4.24 -17.74
N GLY A 167 7.75 -3.90 -18.92
CA GLY A 167 9.01 -4.46 -19.45
C GLY A 167 10.29 -4.13 -18.66
N ARG A 168 10.31 -3.06 -17.85
CA ARG A 168 11.38 -2.80 -16.86
C ARG A 168 11.17 -3.56 -15.55
N PHE A 169 9.95 -4.01 -15.28
CA PHE A 169 9.55 -4.77 -14.10
C PHE A 169 9.26 -6.27 -14.41
N ASP A 170 9.36 -6.68 -15.68
CA ASP A 170 9.09 -8.02 -16.19
C ASP A 170 10.43 -8.73 -16.41
N SER A 171 10.58 -9.88 -15.74
CA SER A 171 11.83 -10.54 -15.40
C SER A 171 12.52 -11.29 -16.54
N SER A 172 12.36 -10.81 -17.79
CA SER A 172 12.83 -11.53 -18.98
C SER A 172 14.25 -11.18 -19.44
N ASP A 173 14.90 -10.19 -18.83
CA ASP A 173 16.26 -9.77 -19.21
C ASP A 173 17.26 -10.02 -18.07
N ALA A 174 18.02 -11.12 -18.16
CA ALA A 174 18.92 -11.65 -17.13
C ALA A 174 20.09 -10.72 -16.73
N SER A 175 20.29 -9.62 -17.44
CA SER A 175 21.28 -8.57 -17.14
C SER A 175 20.72 -7.33 -16.44
N SER A 176 19.39 -7.24 -16.25
CA SER A 176 18.74 -6.12 -15.55
C SER A 176 18.32 -6.53 -14.13
N GLU A 177 18.58 -5.67 -13.15
CA GLU A 177 18.10 -5.88 -11.78
C GLU A 177 16.57 -6.04 -11.80
N ASN A 178 16.05 -7.17 -11.33
CA ASN A 178 14.61 -7.32 -11.15
C ASN A 178 14.16 -6.32 -10.09
N LEU A 179 13.51 -5.25 -10.54
CA LEU A 179 13.10 -4.14 -9.70
C LEU A 179 12.11 -4.56 -8.60
N LEU A 180 11.25 -5.56 -8.86
CA LEU A 180 10.33 -6.08 -7.85
C LEU A 180 11.08 -6.83 -6.75
N THR A 181 12.04 -7.67 -7.13
CA THR A 181 12.92 -8.37 -6.19
C THR A 181 13.72 -7.37 -5.37
N SER A 182 14.36 -6.39 -6.01
CA SER A 182 15.12 -5.33 -5.34
C SER A 182 14.28 -4.53 -4.34
N PHE A 183 13.02 -4.24 -4.69
CA PHE A 183 12.06 -3.58 -3.80
C PHE A 183 11.80 -4.40 -2.55
N PHE A 184 11.41 -5.66 -2.71
CA PHE A 184 11.11 -6.52 -1.56
C PHE A 184 12.36 -6.85 -0.73
N ASP A 185 13.51 -7.06 -1.35
CA ASP A 185 14.78 -7.30 -0.66
C ASP A 185 15.18 -6.09 0.20
N HIS A 186 15.02 -4.88 -0.33
CA HIS A 186 15.25 -3.66 0.44
C HIS A 186 14.30 -3.57 1.64
N LEU A 187 13.00 -3.80 1.43
CA LEU A 187 12.03 -3.76 2.52
C LEU A 187 12.29 -4.84 3.58
N CYS A 188 12.63 -6.07 3.19
CA CYS A 188 13.01 -7.13 4.11
C CYS A 188 14.21 -6.70 4.95
N ARG A 189 15.29 -6.21 4.34
CA ARG A 189 16.48 -5.73 5.09
C ARG A 189 16.14 -4.61 6.07
N THR A 190 15.40 -3.60 5.62
CA THR A 190 15.03 -2.44 6.44
C THR A 190 14.16 -2.85 7.64
N LEU A 191 13.15 -3.69 7.40
CA LEU A 191 12.24 -4.13 8.44
C LEU A 191 12.88 -5.16 9.38
N SER A 192 13.73 -6.06 8.88
CA SER A 192 14.47 -7.01 9.73
C SER A 192 15.38 -6.28 10.71
N ALA A 193 16.13 -5.29 10.21
CA ALA A 193 16.99 -4.46 11.05
C ALA A 193 16.21 -3.70 12.12
N ALA A 194 15.00 -3.23 11.79
CA ALA A 194 14.19 -2.43 12.70
C ALA A 194 13.40 -3.25 13.73
N THR A 195 13.05 -4.50 13.40
CA THR A 195 12.18 -5.37 14.22
C THR A 195 12.93 -6.44 15.00
N GLU A 196 14.21 -6.66 14.71
CA GLU A 196 14.99 -7.83 15.18
C GLU A 196 14.35 -9.18 14.78
N VAL A 197 13.50 -9.19 13.75
CA VAL A 197 12.87 -10.38 13.18
C VAL A 197 13.46 -10.61 11.80
N ASP A 198 13.94 -11.81 11.52
CA ASP A 198 14.42 -12.14 10.18
C ASP A 198 13.23 -12.33 9.21
N LEU A 199 13.00 -11.33 8.38
CA LEU A 199 11.96 -11.32 7.36
C LEU A 199 12.50 -11.83 6.04
N LEU A 200 11.98 -12.97 5.61
CA LEU A 200 12.29 -13.57 4.32
C LEU A 200 11.19 -13.25 3.30
N PRO A 201 11.52 -13.07 2.01
CA PRO A 201 10.53 -13.01 0.94
C PRO A 201 9.63 -14.25 0.96
N VAL A 202 8.34 -14.09 0.63
CA VAL A 202 7.36 -15.19 0.69
C VAL A 202 7.77 -16.40 -0.16
N ALA A 203 8.54 -16.19 -1.24
CA ALA A 203 9.07 -17.26 -2.09
C ALA A 203 9.98 -18.24 -1.34
N GLU A 204 10.56 -17.85 -0.21
CA GLU A 204 11.49 -18.66 0.59
C GLU A 204 10.82 -19.36 1.77
N LEU A 205 9.53 -19.10 2.05
CA LEU A 205 8.80 -19.69 3.18
C LEU A 205 8.48 -21.19 3.01
N GLY A 206 8.77 -21.78 1.84
CA GLY A 206 8.45 -23.15 1.48
C GLY A 206 6.94 -23.45 1.50
N GLU A 207 6.55 -24.70 1.27
CA GLU A 207 5.15 -25.15 1.47
C GLU A 207 4.78 -25.28 2.95
N THR A 208 5.56 -24.73 3.88
CA THR A 208 5.31 -24.87 5.30
C THR A 208 3.91 -24.32 5.58
N PRO A 209 2.91 -25.16 5.89
CA PRO A 209 1.55 -24.70 5.99
C PRO A 209 1.53 -23.79 7.20
N CYS A 210 1.40 -22.51 6.95
CA CYS A 210 0.84 -21.59 7.91
C CYS A 210 -0.43 -22.27 8.44
N GLN A 211 -0.38 -22.90 9.62
CA GLN A 211 -1.53 -23.60 10.25
C GLN A 211 -2.64 -22.61 10.66
N TRP A 212 -2.61 -21.40 10.12
CA TRP A 212 -3.71 -20.48 10.20
C TRP A 212 -4.85 -21.05 9.37
N ARG A 213 -5.93 -21.42 10.06
CA ARG A 213 -7.25 -21.44 9.46
C ARG A 213 -7.52 -20.00 8.99
N TRP A 214 -7.25 -19.74 7.72
CA TRP A 214 -7.82 -18.60 7.03
C TRP A 214 -9.30 -18.53 7.41
N PRO A 215 -9.89 -17.33 7.59
CA PRO A 215 -11.33 -17.25 7.40
C PRO A 215 -11.60 -17.94 6.07
N THR A 216 -12.36 -19.03 6.14
CA THR A 216 -12.44 -20.05 5.09
C THR A 216 -12.61 -19.35 3.75
N SER A 217 -12.05 -19.89 2.66
CA SER A 217 -12.24 -19.34 1.30
C SER A 217 -13.71 -18.93 1.04
N THR A 218 -14.66 -19.59 1.70
CA THR A 218 -16.07 -19.21 1.79
C THR A 218 -16.36 -17.78 2.26
N GLN A 219 -15.66 -17.20 3.25
CA GLN A 219 -15.92 -15.83 3.71
C GLN A 219 -15.60 -14.80 2.63
N PHE A 220 -14.43 -14.86 2.00
CA PHE A 220 -14.06 -13.88 0.97
C PHE A 220 -14.83 -14.07 -0.35
N ALA A 221 -15.33 -15.29 -0.58
CA ALA A 221 -16.26 -15.59 -1.67
C ALA A 221 -17.72 -15.24 -1.35
N ASP A 222 -18.07 -14.96 -0.09
CA ASP A 222 -19.44 -14.66 0.33
C ASP A 222 -19.85 -13.23 -0.07
N PRO A 223 -20.90 -13.05 -0.90
CA PRO A 223 -21.42 -11.72 -1.23
C PRO A 223 -21.83 -10.90 -0.01
N GLN A 224 -22.28 -11.53 1.10
CA GLN A 224 -22.61 -10.81 2.33
C GLN A 224 -21.39 -10.20 3.00
N TRP A 225 -20.22 -10.82 2.83
CA TRP A 225 -18.96 -10.23 3.27
C TRP A 225 -18.61 -9.02 2.42
N THR A 226 -18.62 -9.17 1.09
CA THR A 226 -18.21 -8.13 0.14
C THR A 226 -19.16 -6.93 0.16
N HIS A 227 -20.47 -7.17 0.22
CA HIS A 227 -21.52 -6.13 0.18
C HIS A 227 -21.90 -5.60 1.56
N ARG A 228 -21.15 -5.96 2.61
CA ARG A 228 -21.45 -5.54 3.99
C ARG A 228 -21.50 -4.01 4.09
N VAL A 229 -22.67 -3.50 4.49
CA VAL A 229 -23.03 -2.08 4.66
C VAL A 229 -22.39 -1.47 5.91
#